data_AF-A0A448X2Z9-F1
#
_entry.id   AF-A0A448X2Z9-F1
#
_cell.length_a   1.000
_cell.length_b   1.000
_cell.length_c   1.000
_cell.angle_alpha   90.00
_cell.angle_beta   90.00
_cell.angle_gamma   90.00
#
_symmetry.space_group_name_H-M   'P 1'
#
loop_
_entity.id
_entity.type
_entity.pdbx_description
1 polymer ?
#
loop_
_entity_poly.entity_id
_entity_poly.type
_entity_poly.pdbx_seq_one_letter_code
_entity_poly.pdbx_strand_id
1 'polypeptide(L)'
;MQFNQGRLPFGAAQIGQAFRNEINPRSGLIRVREFTMAEIEYFVDPSDKSFPAFSEVADLELTLYSACDQMDGKSPTSVKLRDAITQVHIFLFHI
;
A
#
# COMPACT_ATOMS: atom_id res chain seq x y z
N MET A 1 4.06 19.42 -10.13
CA MET A 1 4.53 18.82 -11.40
C MET A 1 5.78 19.47 -12.01
N GLN A 2 6.16 20.72 -11.67
CA GLN A 2 7.40 21.32 -12.19
C GLN A 2 8.70 20.66 -11.69
N PHE A 3 8.71 20.15 -10.45
CA PHE A 3 9.88 19.51 -9.85
C PHE A 3 10.34 18.22 -10.56
N ASN A 4 9.44 17.47 -11.18
CA ASN A 4 9.79 16.31 -12.02
C ASN A 4 9.64 16.59 -13.53
N GLN A 5 9.65 17.87 -13.93
CA GLN A 5 9.55 18.28 -15.34
C GLN A 5 8.33 17.69 -16.08
N GLY A 6 7.22 17.45 -15.37
CA GLY A 6 6.01 16.82 -15.93
C GLY A 6 6.16 15.35 -16.32
N ARG A 7 7.22 14.66 -15.88
CA ARG A 7 7.45 13.24 -16.17
C ARG A 7 6.80 12.34 -15.13
N LEU A 8 6.45 11.14 -15.56
CA LEU A 8 6.03 10.02 -14.72
C LEU A 8 7.05 8.87 -14.87
N PRO A 9 7.21 8.01 -13.85
CA PRO A 9 6.56 8.07 -12.53
C PRO A 9 7.25 9.08 -11.59
N PHE A 10 6.55 9.50 -10.53
CA PHE A 10 7.18 10.21 -9.40
C PHE A 10 6.44 9.97 -8.09
N GLY A 11 7.15 10.08 -6.97
CA GLY A 11 6.57 10.03 -5.62
C GLY A 11 6.61 11.38 -4.93
N ALA A 12 5.57 11.71 -4.19
CA ALA A 12 5.59 12.73 -3.15
C ALA A 12 5.38 12.06 -1.79
N ALA A 13 5.98 12.60 -0.74
CA ALA A 13 5.81 12.07 0.61
C ALA A 13 5.59 13.22 1.60
N GLN A 14 4.76 12.97 2.61
CA GLN A 14 4.51 13.91 3.70
C GLN A 14 4.63 13.19 5.04
N ILE A 15 5.29 13.84 6.00
CA ILE A 15 5.32 13.41 7.41
C ILE A 15 4.72 14.53 8.25
N GLY A 16 3.68 14.23 9.03
CA GLY A 16 2.97 15.25 9.80
C GLY A 16 1.98 14.70 10.81
N GLN A 17 1.40 15.59 11.61
CA GLN A 17 0.32 15.23 12.53
C GLN A 17 -0.99 15.05 11.78
N ALA A 18 -1.67 13.95 12.07
CA ALA A 18 -3.00 13.64 11.58
C ALA A 18 -3.99 13.63 12.73
N PHE A 19 -5.18 14.16 12.48
CA PHE A 19 -6.24 14.27 13.47
C PHE A 19 -7.44 13.44 13.05
N ARG A 20 -7.98 12.66 13.99
CA ARG A 20 -9.22 11.89 13.80
C ARG A 20 -10.16 12.21 14.95
N ASN A 21 -11.40 12.63 14.65
CA ASN A 21 -12.41 12.90 15.67
C ASN A 21 -13.02 11.59 16.20
N GLU A 22 -12.18 10.78 16.86
CA GLU A 22 -12.54 9.46 17.33
C GLU A 22 -13.51 9.53 18.52
N ILE A 23 -14.67 8.89 18.35
CA ILE A 23 -15.78 8.93 19.33
C ILE A 23 -15.35 8.25 20.64
N ASN A 24 -14.61 7.14 20.56
CA ASN A 24 -14.22 6.35 21.72
C ASN A 24 -12.75 5.90 21.63
N PRO A 25 -11.80 6.74 22.06
CA PRO A 25 -10.38 6.44 22.02
C PRO A 25 -10.00 5.49 23.17
N ARG A 26 -10.31 4.20 22.99
CA ARG A 26 -9.87 3.09 23.84
C ARG A 26 -8.82 2.29 23.08
N SER A 27 -7.90 1.65 23.80
CA SER A 27 -6.76 0.86 23.26
C SER A 27 -5.42 1.61 23.10
N GLY A 28 -5.19 2.66 23.89
CA GLY A 28 -3.88 3.33 23.96
C GLY A 28 -3.45 3.88 22.59
N LEU A 29 -2.20 3.61 22.20
CA LEU A 29 -1.62 4.11 20.94
C LEU A 29 -2.30 3.59 19.67
N ILE A 30 -3.05 2.49 19.75
CA ILE A 30 -3.71 1.90 18.57
C ILE A 30 -4.86 2.79 18.08
N ARG A 31 -5.46 3.60 18.96
CA ARG A 31 -6.63 4.42 18.64
C ARG A 31 -6.63 5.75 19.39
N VAL A 32 -6.04 6.76 18.75
CA VAL A 32 -5.83 8.11 19.29
C VAL A 32 -6.45 9.18 18.39
N ARG A 33 -6.61 10.40 18.92
CA ARG A 33 -7.16 11.55 18.17
C ARG A 33 -6.12 12.36 17.42
N GLU A 34 -4.84 12.19 17.76
CA GLU A 34 -3.70 12.85 17.14
C GLU A 34 -2.55 11.84 17.07
N PHE A 35 -1.92 11.72 15.90
CA PHE A 35 -0.77 10.85 15.68
C PHE A 35 0.02 11.27 14.44
N THR A 36 1.32 10.96 14.43
CA THR A 36 2.18 11.20 13.27
C THR A 36 1.90 10.16 12.18
N MET A 37 1.66 10.62 10.95
CA MET A 37 1.59 9.77 9.75
C MET A 37 2.75 10.08 8.81
N ALA A 38 3.19 9.06 8.08
CA ALA A 38 4.02 9.18 6.91
C ALA A 38 3.23 8.64 5.72
N GLU A 39 2.91 9.51 4.76
CA GLU A 39 2.11 9.18 3.58
C GLU A 39 2.99 9.31 2.33
N ILE A 40 2.77 8.42 1.36
CA ILE A 40 3.42 8.43 0.06
C ILE A 40 2.33 8.44 -1.01
N GLU A 41 2.38 9.41 -1.90
CA GLU A 41 1.59 9.46 -3.13
C GLU A 41 2.52 9.13 -4.30
N TYR A 42 2.33 7.97 -4.93
CA TYR A 42 3.15 7.53 -6.05
C TYR A 42 2.35 7.60 -7.35
N PHE A 43 2.71 8.55 -8.21
CA PHE A 43 2.07 8.82 -9.49
C PHE A 43 2.74 8.01 -10.59
N VAL A 44 1.95 7.23 -11.32
CA VAL A 44 2.41 6.36 -12.43
C VAL A 44 1.58 6.63 -13.69
N ASP A 45 2.10 6.24 -14.85
CA ASP A 45 1.30 6.22 -16.07
C ASP A 45 0.24 5.11 -15.94
N PRO A 46 -1.07 5.40 -16.16
CA PRO A 46 -2.09 4.36 -16.12
C PRO A 46 -1.87 3.23 -17.14
N SER A 47 -1.17 3.52 -18.24
CA SER A 47 -0.82 2.56 -19.30
C SER A 47 0.44 1.75 -18.97
N ASP A 48 1.29 2.22 -18.06
CA ASP A 48 2.50 1.54 -17.61
C ASP A 48 2.62 1.56 -16.08
N LYS A 49 2.22 0.44 -15.47
CA LYS A 49 2.30 0.20 -14.03
C LYS A 49 3.53 -0.60 -13.62
N SER A 50 4.53 -0.74 -14.51
CA SER A 50 5.76 -1.43 -14.16
C SER A 50 6.53 -0.67 -13.08
N PHE A 51 7.21 -1.42 -12.22
CA PHE A 51 8.07 -0.87 -11.18
C PHE A 51 9.49 -1.41 -11.36
N PRO A 52 10.46 -0.56 -11.75
CA PRO A 52 11.80 -1.03 -12.13
C PRO A 52 12.52 -1.86 -11.07
N ALA A 53 12.35 -1.52 -9.78
CA ALA A 53 13.02 -2.20 -8.67
C ALA A 53 12.22 -3.39 -8.11
N PHE A 54 11.18 -3.88 -8.82
CA PHE A 54 10.38 -5.01 -8.32
C PHE A 54 11.21 -6.28 -8.10
N SER A 55 12.23 -6.51 -8.94
CA SER A 55 13.13 -7.66 -8.81
C SER A 55 13.83 -7.74 -7.44
N GLU A 56 14.04 -6.60 -6.77
CA GLU A 56 14.68 -6.55 -5.46
C GLU A 56 13.82 -7.15 -4.34
N VAL A 57 12.50 -7.15 -4.53
CA VAL A 57 11.52 -7.64 -3.54
C VAL A 57 10.75 -8.87 -4.01
N ALA A 58 10.96 -9.31 -5.25
CA ALA A 58 10.19 -10.36 -5.91
C ALA A 58 10.24 -11.73 -5.20
N ASP A 59 11.31 -12.01 -4.45
CA ASP A 59 11.50 -13.27 -3.71
C ASP A 59 11.05 -13.23 -2.24
N LEU A 60 10.52 -12.09 -1.77
CA LEU A 60 10.00 -11.99 -0.40
C LEU A 60 8.78 -12.91 -0.23
N GLU A 61 8.80 -13.74 0.81
CA GLU A 61 7.64 -14.48 1.27
C GLU A 61 6.81 -13.60 2.20
N LEU A 62 5.54 -13.43 1.84
CA LEU A 62 4.60 -12.60 2.58
C LEU A 62 3.35 -13.42 2.90
N THR A 63 2.84 -13.23 4.11
CA THR A 63 1.51 -13.72 4.49
C THR A 63 0.47 -12.78 3.90
N LEU A 64 -0.21 -13.21 2.83
CA LEU A 64 -1.26 -12.46 2.17
C LEU A 64 -2.65 -13.00 2.54
N TYR A 65 -3.63 -12.11 2.61
CA TYR A 65 -5.01 -12.49 2.90
C TYR A 65 -5.96 -11.91 1.86
N SER A 66 -6.18 -12.65 0.77
CA SER A 66 -6.99 -12.19 -0.36
C SER A 66 -8.44 -11.92 0.06
N ALA A 67 -9.14 -11.06 -0.68
CA ALA A 67 -10.56 -10.81 -0.45
C ALA A 67 -11.41 -12.09 -0.61
N CYS A 68 -11.06 -12.95 -1.58
CA CYS A 68 -11.73 -14.24 -1.78
C CYS A 68 -11.55 -15.16 -0.56
N ASP A 69 -10.33 -15.28 -0.04
CA ASP A 69 -10.05 -16.10 1.14
C ASP A 69 -10.75 -15.58 2.40
N GLN A 70 -10.87 -14.25 2.55
CA GLN A 70 -11.67 -13.62 3.61
C GLN A 70 -13.15 -14.00 3.51
N MET A 71 -13.74 -13.91 2.32
CA MET A 71 -15.16 -14.25 2.10
C MET A 71 -15.44 -15.73 2.28
N ASP A 72 -14.49 -16.59 1.90
CA ASP A 72 -14.60 -18.04 2.05
C ASP A 72 -14.28 -18.54 3.47
N GLY A 73 -13.87 -17.65 4.38
CA GLY A 73 -13.48 -18.01 5.76
C GLY A 73 -12.18 -18.81 5.85
N LYS A 74 -11.33 -18.73 4.82
CA LYS A 74 -10.01 -19.37 4.78
C LYS A 74 -9.00 -18.58 5.61
N SER A 75 -7.89 -19.23 5.95
CA SER A 75 -6.75 -18.60 6.61
C SER A 75 -5.86 -17.86 5.61
N PRO A 76 -5.11 -16.82 6.03
CA PRO A 76 -4.06 -16.19 5.22
C PRO A 76 -3.01 -17.21 4.75
N THR A 77 -2.44 -16.98 3.56
CA THR A 77 -1.48 -17.89 2.93
C THR A 77 -0.11 -17.23 2.79
N SER A 78 0.97 -17.99 3.00
CA SER A 78 2.33 -17.53 2.73
C SER A 78 2.64 -17.77 1.25
N VAL A 79 2.95 -16.70 0.52
CA VAL A 79 3.26 -16.75 -0.91
C VAL A 79 4.45 -15.85 -1.22
N LYS A 80 5.23 -16.22 -2.25
CA LYS A 80 6.26 -15.32 -2.78
C LYS A 80 5.59 -14.17 -3.52
N LEU A 81 6.13 -12.96 -3.36
CA LEU A 81 5.55 -11.76 -3.94
C LEU A 81 5.41 -11.84 -5.48
N ARG A 82 6.38 -12.44 -6.18
CA ARG A 82 6.29 -12.69 -7.63
C ARG A 82 5.08 -13.54 -8.05
N ASP A 83 4.73 -14.54 -7.24
CA ASP A 83 3.64 -15.46 -7.52
C ASP A 83 2.30 -14.79 -7.20
N ALA A 84 2.27 -13.92 -6.19
CA ALA A 84 1.08 -13.15 -5.81
C ALA A 84 0.63 -12.14 -6.88
N ILE A 85 1.56 -11.52 -7.62
CA ILE A 85 1.24 -10.56 -8.69
C ILE A 85 0.58 -11.27 -9.87
N THR A 86 1.09 -12.44 -10.25
CA THR A 86 0.53 -13.23 -11.37
C THR A 86 -0.83 -13.82 -11.01
N GLN A 87 -1.08 -14.12 -9.74
CA GLN A 87 -2.34 -14.63 -9.23
C GLN A 87 -3.38 -13.53 -8.89
N VAL A 88 -3.14 -12.27 -9.28
CA VAL A 88 -4.10 -11.15 -9.14
C VAL A 88 -4.45 -10.82 -7.67
N HIS A 89 -3.58 -11.15 -6.72
CA HIS A 89 -3.84 -10.88 -5.29
C HIS A 89 -3.56 -9.41 -4.91
N ILE A 90 -2.82 -8.67 -5.74
CA ILE A 90 -2.38 -7.30 -5.45
C ILE A 90 -2.80 -6.37 -6.59
N PHE A 91 -3.70 -5.43 -6.30
CA PHE A 91 -4.12 -4.38 -7.22
C PHE A 91 -3.52 -3.04 -6.80
N LEU A 92 -2.96 -2.29 -7.75
CA LEU A 92 -2.73 -0.85 -7.60
C LEU A 92 -4.03 -0.10 -7.89
N PHE A 93 -4.64 0.44 -6.84
CA PHE A 93 -5.81 1.34 -6.94
C PHE A 93 -5.41 2.69 -7.55
N HIS A 94 -6.32 3.27 -8.33
CA HIS A 94 -6.24 4.66 -8.77
C HIS A 94 -7.05 5.51 -7.78
N ILE A 95 -6.45 6.61 -7.32
CA ILE A 95 -7.14 7.71 -6.64
C ILE A 95 -7.48 8.79 -7.66
#